data_AF-T0ZLE2-F1
#
_entry.id   AF-T0ZLE2-F1
#
_cell.length_a   1.000
_cell.length_b   1.000
_cell.length_c   1.000
_cell.angle_alpha   90.00
_cell.angle_beta   90.00
_cell.angle_gamma   90.00
#
_symmetry.space_group_name_H-M   'P 1'
#
loop_
_entity.id
_entity.type
_entity.pdbx_description
1 polymer ?
#
loop_
_entity_poly.entity_id
_entity_poly.type
_entity_poly.pdbx_seq_one_letter_code
_entity_poly.pdbx_strand_id
1 'polypeptide(L)'
;MLLVKVASTAVVGRLLGLSRDEIVNAISLAWVDGQSLRTYRHAPNTGSRKSWAAGDATSRAVRLALMARTGEMGYPTALSAKTWGFYDVSLKGEPLKISRGYGSYVMENVLFKISYPAEFHAQTAVEAAMQIHGRLAELGVGPEQIERITVRT
;
A
#
# COMPACT_ATOMS: atom_id res chain seq x y z
N MET A 1 3.59 4.52 -3.05
CA MET A 1 2.44 4.50 -2.10
C MET A 1 1.21 5.19 -2.72
N LEU A 2 1.02 5.03 -4.04
CA LEU A 2 0.05 5.79 -4.82
C LEU A 2 -1.41 5.53 -4.40
N LEU A 3 -1.80 4.26 -4.29
CA LEU A 3 -3.19 3.90 -4.01
C LEU A 3 -3.65 4.35 -2.61
N VAL A 4 -2.75 4.41 -1.62
CA VAL A 4 -3.04 5.01 -0.32
C VAL A 4 -3.38 6.49 -0.50
N LYS A 5 -2.55 7.23 -1.23
CA LYS A 5 -2.76 8.65 -1.51
C LYS A 5 -4.11 8.87 -2.21
N VAL A 6 -4.39 8.13 -3.29
CA VAL A 6 -5.63 8.26 -4.08
C VAL A 6 -6.87 7.92 -3.24
N ALA A 7 -6.87 6.78 -2.54
CA ALA A 7 -8.00 6.37 -1.71
C ALA A 7 -8.26 7.36 -0.56
N SER A 8 -7.20 7.76 0.16
CA SER A 8 -7.32 8.76 1.23
C SER A 8 -7.84 10.10 0.69
N THR A 9 -7.40 10.55 -0.49
CA THR A 9 -7.87 11.83 -1.06
C THR A 9 -9.38 11.79 -1.32
N ALA A 10 -9.88 10.70 -1.90
CA ALA A 10 -11.30 10.54 -2.17
C ALA A 10 -12.14 10.51 -0.88
N VAL A 11 -11.73 9.71 0.11
CA VAL A 11 -12.46 9.57 1.38
C VAL A 11 -12.39 10.86 2.21
N VAL A 12 -11.22 11.48 2.33
CA VAL A 12 -11.06 12.75 3.04
C VAL A 12 -11.87 13.85 2.37
N GLY A 13 -11.88 13.92 1.03
CA GLY A 13 -12.73 14.87 0.31
C GLY A 13 -14.21 14.72 0.67
N ARG A 14 -14.71 13.48 0.76
CA ARG A 14 -16.08 13.21 1.24
C ARG A 14 -16.30 13.64 2.68
N LEU A 15 -15.37 13.32 3.59
CA LEU A 15 -15.46 13.70 5.01
C LEU A 15 -15.43 15.23 5.22
N LEU A 16 -14.71 15.96 4.36
CA LEU A 16 -14.64 17.42 4.36
C LEU A 16 -15.85 18.09 3.69
N GLY A 17 -16.80 17.32 3.15
CA GLY A 17 -18.02 17.83 2.53
C GLY A 17 -17.81 18.45 1.15
N LEU A 18 -16.74 18.06 0.44
CA LEU A 18 -16.49 18.55 -0.92
C LEU A 18 -17.59 18.08 -1.88
N SER A 19 -17.88 18.93 -2.85
CA SER A 19 -18.69 18.62 -4.02
C SER A 19 -18.04 17.51 -4.86
N ARG A 20 -18.83 16.93 -5.78
CA ARG A 20 -18.33 15.91 -6.71
C ARG A 20 -17.15 16.44 -7.53
N ASP A 21 -17.24 17.68 -8.01
CA ASP A 21 -16.22 18.25 -8.91
C ASP A 21 -14.93 18.57 -8.14
N GLU A 22 -15.03 19.07 -6.91
CA GLU A 22 -13.85 19.24 -6.05
C GLU A 22 -13.19 17.90 -5.71
N ILE A 23 -13.97 16.83 -5.48
CA ILE A 23 -13.42 15.48 -5.25
C ILE A 23 -12.73 14.96 -6.52
N VAL A 24 -13.32 15.14 -7.70
CA VAL A 24 -12.69 14.77 -8.98
C VAL A 24 -11.40 15.54 -9.18
N ASN A 25 -11.38 16.85 -8.90
CA ASN A 25 -10.17 17.67 -8.93
C ASN A 25 -9.12 17.12 -7.97
N ALA A 26 -9.47 16.88 -6.70
CA ALA A 26 -8.56 16.34 -5.70
C ALA A 26 -7.95 14.99 -6.11
N ILE A 27 -8.76 14.08 -6.65
CA ILE A 27 -8.30 12.78 -7.14
C ILE A 27 -7.34 12.97 -8.32
N SER A 28 -7.66 13.86 -9.27
CA SER A 28 -6.77 14.16 -10.40
C SER A 28 -5.43 14.74 -9.92
N LEU A 29 -5.45 15.61 -8.92
CA LEU A 29 -4.24 16.13 -8.25
C LEU A 29 -3.40 14.98 -7.67
N ALA A 30 -4.02 13.99 -7.04
CA ALA A 30 -3.30 12.84 -6.48
C ALA A 30 -2.61 11.95 -7.54
N TRP A 31 -3.17 11.89 -8.76
CA TRP A 31 -2.60 11.16 -9.89
C TRP A 31 -1.44 11.90 -10.56
N VAL A 32 -1.53 13.23 -10.69
CA VAL A 32 -0.42 14.04 -11.24
C VAL A 32 0.67 14.33 -10.22
N ASP A 33 0.43 14.09 -8.93
CA ASP A 33 1.42 14.26 -7.87
C ASP A 33 2.58 13.26 -8.02
N GLY A 34 3.75 13.60 -7.48
CA GLY A 34 4.94 12.74 -7.53
C GLY A 34 4.72 11.40 -6.82
N GLN A 35 5.16 10.31 -7.45
CA GLN A 35 5.05 8.96 -6.89
C GLN A 35 6.39 8.47 -6.37
N SER A 36 6.43 8.15 -5.08
CA SER A 36 7.64 7.64 -4.44
C SER A 36 8.04 6.28 -5.01
N LEU A 37 9.33 6.15 -5.33
CA LEU A 37 9.97 4.87 -5.63
C LEU A 37 9.86 3.91 -4.45
N ARG A 38 10.19 2.64 -4.67
CA ARG A 38 10.18 1.60 -3.63
C ARG A 38 11.57 1.15 -3.17
N THR A 39 12.63 1.88 -3.55
CA THR A 39 14.03 1.55 -3.23
C THR A 39 14.23 1.19 -1.76
N TYR A 40 13.60 1.93 -0.85
CA TYR A 40 13.67 1.72 0.61
C TYR A 40 13.03 0.42 1.14
N ARG A 41 12.43 -0.41 0.26
CA ARG A 41 11.84 -1.71 0.61
C ARG A 41 12.68 -2.90 0.13
N HIS A 42 13.72 -2.65 -0.66
CA HIS A 42 14.51 -3.69 -1.30
C HIS A 42 15.97 -3.59 -0.90
N ALA A 43 16.61 -4.74 -0.70
CA ALA A 43 18.05 -4.81 -0.46
C ALA A 43 18.83 -4.22 -1.66
N PRO A 44 20.01 -3.60 -1.42
CA PRO A 44 20.64 -3.34 -0.12
C PRO A 44 20.11 -2.08 0.59
N ASN A 45 19.09 -1.41 0.03
CA ASN A 45 18.62 -0.09 0.47
C ASN A 45 17.44 -0.14 1.45
N THR A 46 17.08 -1.32 1.97
CA THR A 46 15.97 -1.49 2.89
C THR A 46 16.18 -0.60 4.11
N GLY A 47 15.22 0.29 4.39
CA GLY A 47 15.36 1.28 5.45
C GLY A 47 14.04 1.71 6.08
N SER A 48 14.11 2.60 7.06
CA SER A 48 12.99 3.00 7.92
C SER A 48 11.84 3.67 7.17
N ARG A 49 12.08 4.26 5.98
CA ARG A 49 11.02 4.83 5.14
C ARG A 49 9.90 3.83 4.81
N LYS A 50 10.19 2.52 4.79
CA LYS A 50 9.17 1.49 4.59
C LYS A 50 8.03 1.53 5.63
N SER A 51 8.33 2.04 6.83
CA SER A 51 7.42 2.10 7.98
C SER A 51 6.53 3.34 7.96
N TRP A 52 6.99 4.48 7.42
CA TRP A 52 6.23 5.74 7.46
C TRP A 52 5.75 6.24 6.09
N ALA A 53 6.20 5.65 4.98
CA ALA A 53 5.80 6.09 3.63
C ALA A 53 4.28 6.07 3.37
N ALA A 54 3.52 5.23 4.09
CA ALA A 54 2.06 5.24 4.02
C ALA A 54 1.46 6.45 4.76
N GLY A 55 2.02 6.81 5.93
CA GLY A 55 1.65 8.02 6.68
C GLY A 55 1.96 9.30 5.90
N ASP A 56 3.11 9.35 5.22
CA ASP A 56 3.45 10.42 4.27
C ASP A 56 2.42 10.55 3.14
N ALA A 57 2.05 9.43 2.50
CA ALA A 57 1.07 9.41 1.43
C ALA A 57 -0.34 9.86 1.89
N THR A 58 -0.80 9.45 3.08
CA THR A 58 -2.12 9.86 3.58
C THR A 58 -2.11 11.31 4.08
N SER A 59 -0.99 11.82 4.60
CA SER A 59 -0.81 13.24 4.91
C SER A 59 -0.91 14.09 3.64
N ARG A 60 -0.24 13.67 2.56
CA ARG A 60 -0.34 14.31 1.24
C ARG A 60 -1.77 14.33 0.72
N ALA A 61 -2.51 13.24 0.89
CA ALA A 61 -3.91 13.16 0.47
C ALA A 61 -4.81 14.21 1.15
N VAL A 62 -4.66 14.40 2.46
CA VAL A 62 -5.38 15.45 3.21
C VAL A 62 -5.03 16.83 2.64
N ARG A 63 -3.75 17.10 2.38
CA ARG A 63 -3.32 18.36 1.78
C ARG A 63 -3.97 18.62 0.42
N LEU A 64 -4.04 17.61 -0.45
CA LEU A 64 -4.65 17.72 -1.77
C LEU A 64 -6.16 17.96 -1.70
N ALA A 65 -6.86 17.28 -0.79
CA ALA A 65 -8.28 17.53 -0.56
C ALA A 65 -8.53 18.96 -0.05
N LEU A 66 -7.68 19.47 0.85
CA LEU A 66 -7.75 20.85 1.32
C LEU A 66 -7.47 21.89 0.22
N MET A 67 -6.59 21.58 -0.75
CA MET A 67 -6.39 22.43 -1.94
C MET A 67 -7.64 22.48 -2.81
N ALA A 68 -8.21 21.31 -3.13
CA ALA A 68 -9.43 21.25 -3.93
C ALA A 68 -10.60 22.00 -3.26
N ARG A 69 -10.70 21.93 -1.93
CA ARG A 69 -11.69 22.68 -1.14
C ARG A 69 -11.58 24.21 -1.29
N THR A 70 -10.40 24.73 -1.61
CA THR A 70 -10.21 26.16 -1.87
C THR A 70 -10.46 26.53 -3.33
N GLY A 71 -11.00 25.62 -4.14
CA GLY A 71 -11.28 25.83 -5.56
C GLY A 71 -10.12 25.52 -6.49
N GLU A 72 -9.11 24.76 -6.04
CA GLU A 72 -8.01 24.34 -6.91
C GLU A 72 -8.52 23.51 -8.09
N MET A 73 -7.96 23.77 -9.28
CA MET A 73 -8.39 23.11 -10.51
C MET A 73 -7.96 21.64 -10.57
N GLY A 74 -8.69 20.86 -11.36
CA GLY A 74 -8.34 19.47 -11.68
C GLY A 74 -7.67 19.30 -13.04
N TYR A 75 -7.26 18.05 -13.29
CA TYR A 75 -6.67 17.60 -14.55
C TYR A 75 -7.51 16.44 -15.13
N PRO A 76 -8.50 16.72 -16.01
CA PRO A 76 -9.45 15.72 -16.49
C PRO A 76 -8.80 14.49 -17.13
N THR A 77 -7.66 14.66 -17.78
CA THR A 77 -6.90 13.61 -18.46
C THR A 77 -5.65 13.19 -17.71
N ALA A 78 -5.58 13.40 -16.37
CA ALA A 78 -4.44 13.05 -15.53
C ALA A 78 -3.89 11.62 -15.76
N LEU A 79 -4.77 10.69 -16.13
CA LEU A 79 -4.42 9.31 -16.43
C LEU A 79 -4.04 9.11 -17.90
N SER A 80 -4.84 9.63 -18.83
CA SER A 80 -4.87 9.24 -20.25
C SER A 80 -4.29 10.27 -21.22
N ALA A 81 -3.79 11.42 -20.73
CA ALA A 81 -3.16 12.41 -21.59
C ALA A 81 -1.99 11.77 -22.36
N LYS A 82 -1.96 11.92 -23.68
CA LYS A 82 -0.88 11.39 -24.52
C LYS A 82 0.46 11.97 -24.06
N THR A 83 1.48 11.13 -23.95
CA THR A 83 2.86 11.44 -23.53
C THR A 83 3.00 11.82 -22.05
N TRP A 84 2.03 12.52 -21.46
CA TRP A 84 2.16 13.14 -20.13
C TRP A 84 1.24 12.55 -19.06
N GLY A 85 0.28 11.73 -19.46
CA GLY A 85 -0.66 11.07 -18.56
C GLY A 85 0.02 9.96 -17.76
N PHE A 86 -0.57 9.65 -16.60
CA PHE A 86 -0.04 8.63 -15.70
C PHE A 86 0.17 7.27 -16.38
N TYR A 87 -0.71 6.88 -17.31
CA TYR A 87 -0.58 5.63 -18.05
C TYR A 87 0.71 5.57 -18.85
N ASP A 88 0.96 6.58 -19.69
CA ASP A 88 2.16 6.64 -20.53
C ASP A 88 3.44 6.76 -19.68
N VAL A 89 3.44 7.66 -18.69
CA VAL A 89 4.64 7.99 -17.92
C VAL A 89 5.00 6.92 -16.90
N SER A 90 4.02 6.36 -16.20
CA SER A 90 4.25 5.50 -15.02
C SER A 90 3.71 4.07 -15.18
N LEU A 91 2.81 3.83 -16.13
CA LEU A 91 2.23 2.51 -16.41
C LEU A 91 2.61 1.93 -17.77
N LYS A 92 3.63 2.49 -18.43
CA LYS A 92 4.15 2.04 -19.73
C LYS A 92 3.08 1.99 -20.83
N GLY A 93 2.16 2.96 -20.81
CA GLY A 93 1.05 3.07 -21.76
C GLY A 93 -0.15 2.18 -21.46
N GLU A 94 -0.09 1.31 -20.46
CA GLU A 94 -1.22 0.45 -20.10
C GLU A 94 -2.25 1.22 -19.26
N PRO A 95 -3.57 1.01 -19.49
CA PRO A 95 -4.59 1.54 -18.60
C PRO A 95 -4.69 0.71 -17.31
N LEU A 96 -5.21 1.34 -16.26
CA LEU A 96 -5.59 0.63 -15.04
C LEU A 96 -6.71 -0.39 -15.35
N LYS A 97 -6.51 -1.63 -14.91
CA LYS A 97 -7.49 -2.71 -15.06
C LYS A 97 -8.25 -2.88 -13.75
N ILE A 98 -9.54 -2.62 -13.78
CA ILE A 98 -10.45 -2.82 -12.65
C ILE A 98 -11.10 -4.19 -12.84
N SER A 99 -10.65 -5.19 -12.07
CA SER A 99 -11.15 -6.57 -12.18
C SER A 99 -12.55 -6.76 -11.59
N ARG A 100 -13.01 -5.83 -10.75
CA ARG A 100 -14.33 -5.86 -10.11
C ARG A 100 -14.79 -4.46 -9.71
N GLY A 101 -16.11 -4.25 -9.66
CA GLY A 101 -16.69 -3.00 -9.15
C GLY A 101 -16.35 -2.73 -7.69
N TYR A 102 -16.45 -1.47 -7.27
CA TYR A 102 -16.24 -1.07 -5.87
C TYR A 102 -17.41 -1.51 -4.98
N GLY A 103 -17.08 -2.03 -3.80
CA GLY A 103 -18.00 -2.52 -2.77
C GLY A 103 -17.23 -2.77 -1.48
N SER A 104 -17.70 -3.68 -0.63
CA SER A 104 -17.08 -4.02 0.66
C SER A 104 -16.06 -5.16 0.62
N TYR A 105 -15.88 -5.83 -0.53
CA TYR A 105 -15.06 -7.05 -0.66
C TYR A 105 -13.68 -6.98 0.00
N VAL A 106 -12.94 -5.88 -0.18
CA VAL A 106 -11.58 -5.74 0.37
C VAL A 106 -11.60 -5.73 1.89
N MET A 107 -12.59 -5.07 2.50
CA MET A 107 -12.71 -5.02 3.96
C MET A 107 -13.17 -6.37 4.52
N GLU A 108 -14.08 -7.05 3.83
CA GLU A 108 -14.55 -8.40 4.21
C GLU A 108 -13.46 -9.46 4.16
N ASN A 109 -12.44 -9.28 3.31
CA ASN A 109 -11.36 -10.24 3.08
C ASN A 109 -9.99 -9.71 3.52
N VAL A 110 -9.95 -8.71 4.42
CA VAL A 110 -8.68 -8.17 4.91
C VAL A 110 -7.96 -9.19 5.79
N LEU A 111 -6.66 -9.34 5.58
CA LEU A 111 -5.84 -10.24 6.37
C LEU A 111 -5.29 -9.53 7.61
N PHE A 112 -5.45 -10.14 8.78
CA PHE A 112 -4.94 -9.62 10.05
C PHE A 112 -3.63 -10.31 10.45
N LYS A 113 -2.69 -9.53 10.98
CA LYS A 113 -1.51 -10.07 11.68
C LYS A 113 -1.80 -10.12 13.17
N ILE A 114 -2.36 -11.24 13.61
CA ILE A 114 -2.76 -11.42 15.00
C ILE A 114 -1.57 -11.95 15.82
N SER A 115 -0.87 -12.93 15.26
CA SER A 115 0.12 -13.73 16.00
C SER A 115 1.49 -13.07 16.08
N TYR A 116 2.04 -12.60 14.94
CA TYR A 116 3.43 -12.17 14.88
C TYR A 116 3.65 -10.89 14.05
N PRO A 117 4.55 -9.97 14.47
CA PRO A 117 4.92 -8.80 13.69
C PRO A 117 5.94 -9.11 12.58
N ALA A 118 5.71 -10.21 11.84
CA ALA A 118 6.52 -10.62 10.70
C ALA A 118 5.96 -10.09 9.37
N GLU A 119 6.75 -10.15 8.30
CA GLU A 119 6.27 -9.95 6.93
C GLU A 119 5.14 -10.97 6.62
N PHE A 120 4.14 -10.61 5.79
CA PHE A 120 2.92 -11.43 5.67
C PHE A 120 3.21 -12.82 5.09
N HIS A 121 4.12 -12.91 4.12
CA HIS A 121 4.51 -14.17 3.49
C HIS A 121 5.27 -15.10 4.45
N ALA A 122 5.75 -14.59 5.59
CA ALA A 122 6.45 -15.39 6.59
C ALA A 122 5.55 -15.84 7.76
N GLN A 123 4.28 -15.42 7.83
CA GLN A 123 3.42 -15.68 9.00
C GLN A 123 3.27 -17.17 9.30
N THR A 124 2.91 -17.97 8.29
CA THR A 124 2.72 -19.43 8.46
C THR A 124 4.03 -20.16 8.76
N ALA A 125 5.17 -19.66 8.26
CA ALA A 125 6.47 -20.20 8.59
C ALA A 125 6.83 -19.95 10.07
N VAL A 126 6.48 -18.78 10.62
CA VAL A 126 6.69 -18.48 12.05
C VAL A 126 5.76 -19.34 12.92
N GLU A 127 4.50 -19.53 12.52
CA GLU A 127 3.58 -20.43 13.22
C GLU A 127 4.13 -21.86 13.28
N ALA A 128 4.62 -22.39 12.15
CA ALA A 128 5.26 -23.70 12.10
C ALA A 128 6.54 -23.75 12.97
N ALA A 129 7.36 -22.71 12.93
CA ALA A 129 8.57 -22.63 13.76
C ALA A 129 8.25 -22.65 15.26
N MET A 130 7.17 -22.00 15.70
CA MET A 130 6.74 -22.02 17.10
C MET A 130 6.24 -23.40 17.55
N GLN A 131 5.56 -24.15 16.67
CA GLN A 131 5.18 -25.54 16.95
C GLN A 131 6.42 -26.44 17.06
N ILE A 132 7.38 -26.30 16.14
CA ILE A 132 8.63 -27.05 16.16
C ILE A 132 9.42 -26.72 17.44
N HIS A 133 9.48 -25.46 17.84
CA HIS A 133 10.13 -25.03 19.08
C HIS A 133 9.57 -25.75 20.30
N GLY A 134 8.24 -25.83 20.44
CA GLY A 134 7.60 -26.59 21.52
C GLY A 134 7.96 -28.08 21.48
N ARG A 135 7.96 -28.68 20.28
CA ARG A 135 8.31 -30.10 20.11
C ARG A 135 9.77 -30.41 20.47
N LEU A 136 10.69 -29.53 20.10
CA LEU A 136 12.10 -29.68 20.46
C LEU A 136 12.31 -29.62 21.98
N ALA A 137 11.59 -28.73 22.66
CA ALA A 137 11.63 -28.63 24.12
C ALA A 137 11.13 -29.92 24.80
N GLU A 138 10.04 -30.53 24.32
CA GLU A 138 9.54 -31.82 24.80
C GLU A 138 10.56 -32.96 24.63
N LEU A 139 11.35 -32.91 23.56
CA LEU A 139 12.39 -33.90 23.26
C LEU A 139 13.71 -33.63 24.00
N GLY A 140 13.83 -32.50 24.71
CA GLY A 140 15.08 -32.07 25.33
C GLY A 140 16.19 -31.77 24.32
N VAL A 141 15.82 -31.43 23.07
CA VAL A 141 16.76 -31.11 21.99
C VAL A 141 16.86 -29.60 21.84
N GLY A 142 18.08 -29.06 21.95
CA GLY A 142 18.34 -27.64 21.75
C GLY A 142 18.54 -27.26 20.27
N PRO A 143 18.35 -25.98 19.91
CA PRO A 143 18.56 -25.50 18.53
C PRO A 143 20.00 -25.68 18.03
N GLU A 144 20.99 -25.74 18.91
CA GLU A 144 22.39 -26.01 18.60
C GLU A 144 22.64 -27.41 18.01
N GLN A 145 21.69 -28.33 18.18
CA GLN A 145 21.76 -29.69 17.62
C GLN A 145 21.16 -29.79 16.20
N ILE A 146 20.65 -28.69 15.65
CA ILE A 146 20.04 -28.67 14.33
C ILE A 146 21.12 -28.48 13.26
N GLU A 147 21.36 -29.51 12.45
CA GLU A 147 22.32 -29.43 11.33
C GLU A 147 21.76 -28.64 10.14
N ARG A 148 20.46 -28.79 9.84
CA ARG A 148 19.84 -28.20 8.64
C ARG A 148 18.37 -27.87 8.85
N ILE A 149 17.97 -26.71 8.35
CA ILE A 149 16.57 -26.29 8.22
C ILE A 149 16.28 -26.07 6.73
N THR A 150 15.21 -26.67 6.22
CA THR A 150 14.74 -26.46 4.85
C THR A 150 13.32 -25.88 4.90
N VAL A 151 13.12 -24.71 4.31
CA VAL A 151 11.81 -24.04 4.25
C VAL A 151 11.27 -24.13 2.83
N ARG A 152 10.09 -24.75 2.66
CA ARG A 152 9.35 -24.75 1.39
C ARG A 152 8.29 -23.66 1.45
N THR A 153 8.37 -22.70 0.54
CA THR A 153 7.46 -21.56 0.41
C THR A 153 6.87 -21.47 -0.99
#